data_AF-A0A5B9E9S7-F1
#
_entry.id   AF-A0A5B9E9S7-F1
#
_cell.length_a   1.000
_cell.length_b   1.000
_cell.length_c   1.000
_cell.angle_alpha   90.00
_cell.angle_beta   90.00
_cell.angle_gamma   90.00
#
_symmetry.space_group_name_H-M   'P 1'
#
loop_
_entity.id
_entity.type
_entity.pdbx_description
1 polymer ?
#
loop_
_entity_poly.entity_id
_entity_poly.type
_entity_poly.pdbx_seq_one_letter_code
_entity_poly.pdbx_strand_id
1 'polypeptide(L)'
;MEERDFFNERAESRNHTLTCPHCGQAQEYQLNWLVRRKKPALQGRADERDRARFAKAQSYMVLRDDLVGCKNIRCRKRFEVTGIKTMAFLD
;
A
#
# COMPACT_ATOMS: atom_id res chain seq x y z
N MET A 1 -22.27 6.85 -6.82
CA MET A 1 -21.12 5.98 -7.16
C MET A 1 -20.27 5.80 -5.89
N GLU A 2 -19.73 4.63 -5.57
CA GLU A 2 -18.84 4.49 -4.40
C GLU A 2 -17.42 4.93 -4.75
N GLU A 3 -16.65 5.45 -3.78
CA GLU A 3 -15.28 5.94 -4.03
C GLU A 3 -14.34 4.85 -4.58
N ARG A 4 -14.67 3.58 -4.35
CA ARG A 4 -13.92 2.42 -4.87
C ARG A 4 -14.04 2.28 -6.39
N ASP A 5 -15.16 2.69 -6.98
CA ASP A 5 -15.38 2.62 -8.43
C ASP A 5 -14.45 3.55 -9.22
N PHE A 6 -13.89 4.57 -8.57
CA PHE A 6 -12.97 5.54 -9.16
C PHE A 6 -11.57 4.99 -9.41
N PHE A 7 -11.21 3.84 -8.82
CA PHE A 7 -9.85 3.31 -8.84
C PHE A 7 -9.79 1.92 -9.48
N ASN A 8 -8.66 1.63 -10.10
CA ASN A 8 -8.22 0.27 -10.39
C ASN A 8 -7.35 -0.19 -9.21
N GLU A 9 -7.85 -1.19 -8.47
CA GLU A 9 -7.12 -1.81 -7.37
C GLU A 9 -6.21 -2.91 -7.91
N ARG A 10 -4.91 -2.88 -7.60
CA ARG A 10 -3.95 -3.94 -7.92
C ARG A 10 -3.12 -4.27 -6.69
N ALA A 11 -2.90 -5.55 -6.45
CA ALA A 11 -1.90 -6.00 -5.49
C ALA A 11 -0.52 -5.93 -6.14
N GLU A 12 0.43 -5.28 -5.49
CA GLU A 12 1.83 -5.18 -5.90
C GLU A 12 2.70 -5.60 -4.73
N SER A 13 3.81 -6.27 -5.00
CA SER A 13 4.78 -6.61 -3.96
C SER A 13 6.03 -5.77 -4.16
N ARG A 14 6.49 -5.11 -3.10
CA ARG A 14 7.68 -4.25 -3.12
C ARG A 14 8.66 -4.71 -2.06
N ASN A 15 9.94 -4.71 -2.43
CA ASN A 15 11.01 -5.05 -1.53
C ASN A 15 11.42 -3.83 -0.69
N HIS A 16 11.59 -4.05 0.61
CA HIS A 16 12.04 -3.04 1.55
C HIS A 16 13.07 -3.64 2.50
N THR A 17 14.13 -2.89 2.77
CA THR A 17 15.09 -3.24 3.80
C THR A 17 14.49 -2.89 5.17
N LEU A 18 14.30 -3.91 6.02
CA LEU A 18 13.83 -3.73 7.39
C LEU A 18 14.87 -4.27 8.36
N THR A 19 15.00 -3.58 9.49
CA THR A 19 15.87 -4.00 10.60
C THR A 19 15.03 -4.66 11.67
N CYS A 20 15.34 -5.91 12.02
CA CYS A 20 14.60 -6.61 13.05
C CYS A 20 14.94 -6.02 14.44
N PRO A 21 13.96 -5.58 15.24
CA PRO A 21 14.22 -5.04 16.57
C PRO A 21 14.69 -6.11 17.57
N HIS A 22 14.48 -7.40 17.26
CA HIS A 22 14.86 -8.51 18.14
C HIS A 22 16.31 -8.96 17.98
N CYS A 23 16.88 -8.88 16.78
CA CYS A 23 18.25 -9.36 16.50
C CYS A 23 19.15 -8.31 15.83
N GLY A 24 18.63 -7.12 15.52
CA GLY A 24 19.38 -6.01 14.92
C GLY A 24 19.76 -6.19 13.46
N GLN A 25 19.41 -7.30 12.82
CA GLN A 25 19.80 -7.55 11.42
C GLN A 25 18.89 -6.83 10.44
N ALA A 26 19.51 -6.07 9.53
CA ALA A 26 18.87 -5.50 8.36
C ALA A 26 18.83 -6.54 7.23
N GLN A 27 17.63 -6.81 6.71
CA GLN A 27 17.41 -7.75 5.60
C GLN A 27 16.33 -7.19 4.67
N GLU A 28 16.27 -7.70 3.45
CA GLU A 28 15.23 -7.32 2.49
C GLU A 28 13.98 -8.17 2.69
N TYR A 29 12.82 -7.53 2.82
CA TYR A 29 11.51 -8.15 2.98
C TYR A 29 10.60 -7.71 1.85
N GLN A 30 9.87 -8.67 1.28
CA GLN A 30 8.85 -8.38 0.29
C GLN A 30 7.55 -8.10 1.01
N LEU A 31 7.05 -6.87 0.86
CA LEU A 31 5.80 -6.41 1.44
C LEU A 31 4.74 -6.28 0.35
N ASN A 32 3.51 -6.61 0.69
CA ASN A 32 2.33 -6.48 -0.15
C ASN A 32 1.74 -5.08 -0.01
N TRP A 33 1.48 -4.48 -1.15
CA TRP A 33 0.89 -3.16 -1.31
C TRP A 33 -0.38 -3.28 -2.12
N LEU A 34 -1.42 -2.56 -1.69
CA LEU A 34 -2.61 -2.32 -2.49
C LEU A 34 -2.46 -0.99 -3.20
N VAL A 35 -2.25 -1.04 -4.51
CA VAL A 35 -2.11 0.13 -5.37
C VAL A 35 -3.49 0.47 -5.93
N ARG A 36 -3.98 1.66 -5.58
CA ARG A 36 -5.23 2.25 -6.08
C ARG A 36 -4.90 3.33 -7.08
N ARG A 37 -4.93 2.98 -8.37
CA ARG A 37 -4.69 3.96 -9.46
C ARG A 37 -6.01 4.55 -9.90
N LYS A 38 -6.08 5.88 -9.96
CA LYS A 38 -7.26 6.58 -10.47
C LYS A 38 -7.54 6.16 -11.91
N LYS A 39 -8.79 5.84 -12.23
CA LYS A 39 -9.20 5.57 -13.61
C LYS A 39 -9.03 6.83 -14.46
N PRO A 40 -8.81 6.71 -15.78
CA PRO A 40 -8.70 7.87 -16.66
C PRO A 40 -10.04 8.61 -16.83
N ALA A 41 -11.16 7.90 -16.70
CA ALA A 41 -12.50 8.47 -16.80
C ALA A 41 -13.48 7.74 -15.86
N LEU A 42 -14.51 8.47 -15.45
CA LEU A 42 -15.66 7.91 -14.74
C LEU A 42 -16.53 7.13 -15.75
N GLN A 43 -16.75 5.84 -15.50
CA GLN A 43 -17.65 5.04 -16.31
C GLN A 43 -19.09 5.21 -15.79
N GLY A 44 -19.97 5.79 -16.61
CA GLY A 44 -21.42 5.90 -16.34
C GLY A 44 -21.95 7.33 -16.14
N ARG A 45 -23.24 7.45 -15.77
CA ARG A 45 -23.89 8.71 -15.39
C ARG A 45 -23.44 9.12 -13.99
N ALA A 46 -22.28 9.78 -13.89
CA ALA A 46 -21.80 10.35 -12.63
C ALA A 46 -22.41 11.74 -12.39
N ASP A 47 -23.05 11.91 -11.22
CA ASP A 47 -23.56 13.19 -10.73
C ASP A 47 -22.43 14.21 -10.51
N GLU A 48 -22.77 15.49 -10.44
CA GLU A 48 -21.80 16.59 -10.26
C GLU A 48 -20.95 16.42 -8.99
N ARG A 49 -21.54 15.86 -7.93
CA ARG A 49 -20.85 15.53 -6.67
C ARG A 49 -19.79 14.44 -6.83
N ASP A 50 -20.06 13.43 -7.66
CA ASP A 50 -19.12 12.34 -7.93
C ASP A 50 -17.96 12.82 -8.81
N ARG A 51 -18.23 13.74 -9.76
CA ARG A 51 -17.20 14.40 -10.57
C ARG A 51 -16.26 15.25 -9.73
N ALA A 52 -16.79 16.01 -8.76
CA ALA A 52 -15.98 16.81 -7.85
C ALA A 52 -15.06 15.96 -6.96
N ARG A 53 -15.56 14.81 -6.47
CA ARG A 53 -14.76 13.84 -5.70
C ARG A 53 -13.69 13.18 -6.56
N PHE A 54 -14.05 12.76 -7.76
CA PHE A 54 -13.10 12.18 -8.71
C PHE A 54 -12.02 13.18 -9.10
N ALA A 55 -12.33 14.46 -9.32
CA ALA A 55 -11.33 15.48 -9.63
C ALA A 55 -10.24 15.57 -8.55
N LYS A 56 -10.65 15.52 -7.27
CA LYS A 56 -9.74 15.57 -6.11
C LYS A 56 -9.05 14.24 -5.79
N ALA A 57 -9.54 13.13 -6.32
CA ALA A 57 -8.96 11.82 -6.10
C ALA A 57 -7.55 11.74 -6.70
N GLN A 58 -6.58 11.31 -5.91
CA GLN A 58 -5.20 11.02 -6.32
C GLN A 58 -4.96 9.52 -6.27
N SER A 59 -4.04 9.02 -7.09
CA SER A 59 -3.59 7.64 -7.00
C SER A 59 -2.78 7.44 -5.73
N TYR A 60 -2.96 6.33 -5.04
CA TYR A 60 -2.20 6.02 -3.82
C TYR A 60 -1.98 4.53 -3.66
N MET A 61 -1.03 4.15 -2.82
CA MET A 61 -0.78 2.79 -2.39
C MET A 61 -0.90 2.67 -0.88
N VAL A 62 -1.37 1.52 -0.43
CA VAL A 62 -1.56 1.19 0.99
C VAL A 62 -0.79 -0.09 1.30
N LEU A 63 0.06 -0.05 2.31
CA LEU A 63 0.76 -1.23 2.82
C LEU A 63 -0.27 -2.18 3.44
N ARG A 64 -0.24 -3.46 3.05
CA ARG A 64 -1.14 -4.50 3.56
C ARG A 64 -0.49 -5.37 4.64
N ASP A 65 0.83 -5.42 4.69
CA ASP A 65 1.57 -6.20 5.68
C ASP A 65 1.95 -5.34 6.87
N ASP A 66 1.34 -5.62 8.03
CA ASP A 66 1.69 -4.97 9.30
C ASP A 66 2.80 -5.72 10.04
N LEU A 67 2.93 -7.04 9.84
CA LEU A 67 3.85 -7.92 10.57
C LEU A 67 4.66 -8.80 9.62
N VAL A 68 5.98 -8.82 9.79
CA VAL A 68 6.89 -9.71 9.04
C VAL A 68 7.65 -10.64 9.97
N GLY A 69 7.93 -11.85 9.49
CA GLY A 69 8.79 -12.81 10.20
C GLY A 69 10.26 -12.53 9.88
N CYS A 70 11.11 -12.42 10.90
CA CYS A 70 12.54 -12.22 10.70
C CYS A 70 13.16 -13.33 9.85
N LYS A 71 13.84 -12.96 8.75
CA LYS A 71 14.54 -13.90 7.86
C LYS A 71 15.74 -14.60 8.52
N ASN A 72 16.23 -14.08 9.64
CA ASN A 72 17.27 -14.74 10.41
C ASN A 72 16.75 -16.03 11.06
N ILE A 73 17.30 -17.16 10.64
CA ILE A 73 16.95 -18.51 11.13
C ILE A 73 17.14 -18.64 12.66
N ARG A 74 18.07 -17.89 13.26
CA ARG A 74 18.29 -17.89 14.71
C ARG A 74 17.24 -17.09 15.48
N CYS A 75 16.62 -16.10 14.85
CA CYS A 75 15.63 -15.25 15.50
C CYS A 75 14.20 -15.75 15.25
N ARG A 76 13.79 -15.84 13.98
CA ARG A 76 12.44 -16.24 13.49
C ARG A 76 11.24 -15.53 14.16
N LYS A 77 11.47 -14.50 15.00
CA LYS A 77 10.40 -13.72 15.64
C LYS A 77 9.71 -12.84 14.60
N ARG A 78 8.41 -12.62 14.79
CA ARG A 78 7.64 -11.63 14.04
C ARG A 78 7.85 -10.24 14.64
N PHE A 79 7.86 -9.23 13.79
CA PHE A 79 7.97 -7.83 14.21
C PHE A 79 7.14 -6.94 13.29
N GLU A 80 6.73 -5.79 13.81
CA GLU A 80 5.95 -4.81 13.08
C GLU A 80 6.81 -4.10 12.03
N VAL A 81 6.22 -3.87 10.86
CA VAL A 81 6.87 -3.08 9.82
C VAL A 81 6.96 -1.63 10.29
N THR A 82 8.15 -1.21 10.69
CA THR A 82 8.43 0.14 11.19
C THR A 82 9.22 0.95 10.16
N GLY A 83 9.05 2.28 10.15
CA GLY A 83 9.76 3.19 9.25
C GLY A 83 9.22 3.23 7.82
N ILE A 84 8.21 2.43 7.47
CA ILE A 84 7.50 2.49 6.18
C ILE A 84 6.16 3.17 6.39
N LYS A 85 5.86 4.17 5.56
CA LYS A 85 4.54 4.82 5.58
C LYS A 85 3.49 3.81 5.11
N THR A 86 2.43 3.62 5.89
CA THR A 86 1.32 2.71 5.56
C THR A 86 0.51 3.19 4.36
N MET A 87 0.63 4.45 3.98
CA MET A 87 0.03 5.03 2.78
C MET A 87 1.01 5.97 2.09
N ALA A 88 1.08 5.90 0.76
CA ALA A 88 1.84 6.83 -0.06
C ALA A 88 1.05 7.20 -1.32
N PHE A 89 1.11 8.48 -1.71
CA PHE A 89 0.55 8.93 -2.98
C PHE A 89 1.47 8.50 -4.14
N LEU A 90 0.85 8.16 -5.27
CA LEU A 90 1.52 7.86 -6.52
C LEU A 90 1.33 9.09 -7.42
N ASP A 91 2.43 9.79 -7.68
CA ASP A 91 2.50 10.87 -8.67
C ASP A 91 2.47 10.31 -10.09
#